data_AF-A0A6B3QJS1-F1
#
_entry.id   AF-A0A6B3QJS1-F1
#
_cell.length_a   1.000
_cell.length_b   1.000
_cell.length_c   1.000
_cell.angle_alpha   90.00
_cell.angle_beta   90.00
_cell.angle_gamma   90.00
#
_symmetry.space_group_name_H-M   'P 1'
#
loop_
_entity.id
_entity.type
_entity.pdbx_description
1 polymer ?
#
loop_
_entity_poly.entity_id
_entity_poly.type
_entity_poly.pdbx_seq_one_letter_code
_entity_poly.pdbx_strand_id
1 'polypeptide(L)'
;MWRWPVPPTVWEEEIWSCLWCHVGGEWFEISRPPYLPVGMRWEKAVADGLVSGVSHAFGIFDKTLCGIREAGMSPSDHWWLPEREDACGACREAARLIDDRWPRAMRGEDARVSVARRL
;
A
#
# COMPACT_ATOMS: atom_id res chain seq x y z
N MET A 1 -41.75 -19.27 -21.03
CA MET A 1 -41.81 -18.46 -19.79
C MET A 1 -40.42 -18.48 -19.15
N TRP A 2 -39.81 -17.29 -19.06
CA TRP A 2 -38.67 -16.85 -18.24
C TRP A 2 -37.30 -17.51 -18.40
N ARG A 3 -36.37 -16.74 -19.00
CA ARG A 3 -34.92 -16.79 -18.74
C ARG A 3 -34.67 -16.22 -17.34
N TRP A 4 -33.76 -16.82 -16.58
CA TRP A 4 -32.96 -16.11 -15.59
C TRP A 4 -31.49 -16.47 -15.82
N PRO A 5 -30.61 -15.50 -16.13
CA PRO A 5 -29.18 -15.74 -16.12
C PRO A 5 -28.74 -15.92 -14.67
N VAL A 6 -27.93 -16.95 -14.42
CA VAL A 6 -27.20 -17.10 -13.15
C VAL A 6 -26.44 -15.79 -12.93
N PRO A 7 -26.58 -15.10 -11.78
CA PRO A 7 -25.79 -13.90 -11.52
C PRO A 7 -24.31 -14.29 -11.58
N PRO A 8 -23.41 -13.44 -12.11
CA PRO A 8 -21.99 -13.68 -11.93
C PRO A 8 -21.75 -13.88 -10.44
N THR A 9 -21.13 -15.02 -10.08
CA THR A 9 -20.66 -15.29 -8.73
C THR A 9 -19.94 -14.05 -8.24
N VAL A 10 -20.48 -13.42 -7.19
CA VAL A 10 -19.78 -12.35 -6.49
C VAL A 10 -18.52 -13.01 -5.94
N TRP A 11 -17.39 -12.75 -6.57
CA TRP A 11 -16.10 -13.18 -6.04
C TRP A 11 -15.82 -12.24 -4.86
N GLU A 12 -16.07 -12.72 -3.64
CA GLU A 12 -15.56 -12.06 -2.44
C GLU A 12 -14.05 -12.30 -2.41
N GLU A 13 -13.29 -11.29 -2.80
CA GLU A 13 -11.85 -11.30 -2.61
C GLU A 13 -11.57 -10.92 -1.16
N GLU A 14 -11.23 -11.91 -0.33
CA GLU A 14 -10.77 -11.65 1.03
C GLU A 14 -9.37 -11.05 0.98
N ILE A 15 -9.31 -9.71 0.98
CA ILE A 15 -8.06 -8.95 0.95
C ILE A 15 -7.45 -8.95 2.35
N TRP A 16 -6.45 -9.81 2.56
CA TRP A 16 -5.62 -9.78 3.77
C TRP A 16 -4.56 -8.70 3.64
N SER A 17 -4.83 -7.53 4.23
CA SER A 17 -3.83 -6.46 4.34
C SER A 17 -3.05 -6.59 5.66
N CYS A 18 -1.73 -6.55 5.57
CA CYS A 18 -0.90 -6.38 6.76
C CYS A 18 -1.25 -5.04 7.42
N LEU A 19 -1.83 -5.07 8.63
CA LEU A 19 -2.21 -3.84 9.36
C LEU A 19 -1.04 -2.88 9.63
N TRP A 20 0.21 -3.36 9.52
CA TRP A 20 1.43 -2.58 9.73
C TRP A 20 2.05 -2.07 8.44
N CYS A 21 1.97 -2.87 7.38
CA CYS A 21 2.73 -2.67 6.15
C CYS A 21 1.84 -2.37 4.94
N HIS A 22 0.51 -2.52 5.07
CA HIS A 22 -0.50 -2.36 4.03
C HIS A 22 -0.32 -3.23 2.77
N VAL A 23 0.80 -3.96 2.62
CA VAL A 23 1.05 -4.93 1.55
C VAL A 23 0.11 -6.14 1.71
N GLY A 24 -0.57 -6.51 0.62
CA GLY A 24 -1.35 -7.74 0.48
C GLY A 24 -0.66 -8.70 -0.49
N GLY A 25 -0.82 -10.01 -0.29
CA GLY A 25 -0.28 -11.05 -1.16
C GLY A 25 -1.20 -12.27 -1.21
N GLU A 26 -1.07 -13.11 -2.25
CA GLU A 26 -1.84 -14.34 -2.38
C GLU A 26 -1.48 -15.35 -1.27
N TRP A 27 -2.52 -15.77 -0.55
CA TRP A 27 -2.76 -16.88 0.39
C TRP A 27 -1.66 -17.79 1.00
N PHE A 28 -0.41 -17.83 0.56
CA PHE A 28 0.51 -18.91 0.98
C PHE A 28 1.83 -18.50 1.62
N GLU A 29 2.20 -17.22 1.65
CA GLU A 29 3.31 -16.77 2.50
C GLU A 29 3.17 -15.27 2.75
N ILE A 30 2.64 -14.88 3.92
CA ILE A 30 2.77 -13.49 4.37
C ILE A 30 4.22 -13.30 4.83
N SER A 31 5.14 -13.23 3.87
CA SER A 31 6.47 -12.68 4.08
C SER A 31 6.25 -11.20 4.37
N ARG A 32 6.14 -10.85 5.65
CA ARG A 32 6.09 -9.44 6.06
C ARG A 32 7.43 -8.84 5.64
N PRO A 33 7.47 -7.89 4.69
CA PRO A 33 8.72 -7.27 4.30
C PRO A 33 9.38 -6.69 5.55
N PRO A 34 10.73 -6.72 5.63
CA PRO A 34 11.44 -6.10 6.74
C PRO A 34 11.01 -4.63 6.85
N TYR A 35 11.11 -4.08 8.05
CA TYR A 35 10.88 -2.65 8.22
C TYR A 35 11.84 -1.89 7.30
N LEU A 36 11.27 -1.10 6.39
CA LEU A 36 12.00 -0.11 5.59
C LEU A 36 11.74 1.26 6.17
N PRO A 37 12.71 2.20 6.22
CA PRO A 37 12.44 3.59 6.56
C PRO A 37 11.37 4.21 5.65
N VAL A 38 10.61 5.20 6.15
CA VAL A 38 9.49 5.86 5.43
C VAL A 38 9.89 6.32 4.02
N GLY A 39 11.10 6.88 3.86
CA GLY A 39 11.61 7.34 2.56
C GLY A 39 12.04 6.26 1.57
N MET A 40 11.92 4.97 1.95
CA MET A 40 12.27 3.81 1.10
C MET A 40 11.08 2.87 0.90
N ARG A 41 9.87 3.25 1.32
CA ARG A 41 8.69 2.37 1.31
C ARG A 41 7.77 2.53 0.11
N TRP A 42 7.70 3.72 -0.46
CA TRP A 42 6.71 4.05 -1.47
C TRP A 42 7.37 4.77 -2.62
N GLU A 43 7.06 4.34 -3.83
CA GLU A 43 7.38 5.04 -5.07
C GLU A 43 6.50 6.28 -5.22
N LYS A 44 6.94 7.22 -6.05
CA LYS A 44 6.10 8.35 -6.47
C LYS A 44 5.02 7.86 -7.43
N ALA A 45 3.77 8.25 -7.21
CA ALA A 45 2.66 7.97 -8.11
C ALA A 45 2.76 8.86 -9.36
N VAL A 46 2.47 8.26 -10.52
CA VAL A 46 2.45 8.94 -11.82
C VAL A 46 1.12 8.65 -12.49
N ALA A 47 0.42 9.71 -12.89
CA ALA A 47 -0.75 9.69 -13.77
C ALA A 47 -1.01 11.10 -14.31
N ASP A 48 -1.62 11.22 -15.49
CA ASP A 48 -1.94 12.51 -16.12
C ASP A 48 -2.94 13.35 -15.29
N GLY A 49 -3.78 12.69 -14.48
CA GLY A 49 -4.78 13.35 -13.63
C GLY A 49 -4.24 13.90 -12.31
N LEU A 50 -2.98 13.65 -11.96
CA LEU A 50 -2.38 14.15 -10.72
C LEU A 50 -2.00 15.64 -10.83
N VAL A 51 -2.17 16.37 -9.73
CA VAL A 51 -1.81 17.78 -9.66
C VAL A 51 -0.30 17.95 -9.89
N SER A 52 0.06 18.73 -10.91
CA SER A 52 1.47 19.05 -11.20
C SER A 52 2.12 19.80 -10.04
N GLY A 53 3.39 19.51 -9.76
CA GLY A 53 4.13 20.11 -8.65
C GLY A 53 3.83 19.52 -7.27
N VAL A 54 2.92 18.54 -7.16
CA VAL A 54 2.68 17.79 -5.93
C VAL A 54 3.02 16.32 -6.15
N SER A 55 3.86 15.79 -5.28
CA SER A 55 4.32 14.42 -5.29
C SER A 55 3.48 13.56 -4.34
N HIS A 56 2.78 12.57 -4.89
CA HIS A 56 1.98 11.62 -4.13
C HIS A 56 2.73 10.29 -3.98
N ALA A 57 2.58 9.65 -2.82
CA ALA A 57 3.07 8.29 -2.59
C ALA A 57 2.12 7.29 -3.27
N PHE A 58 2.65 6.42 -4.13
CA PHE A 58 1.91 5.31 -4.70
C PHE A 58 1.66 4.27 -3.60
N GLY A 59 0.40 3.94 -3.38
CA GLY A 59 -0.05 2.98 -2.37
C GLY A 59 -0.58 1.70 -3.01
N ILE A 60 -1.21 0.87 -2.19
CA ILE A 60 -1.82 -0.40 -2.63
C ILE A 60 -3.11 -0.18 -3.41
N PHE A 61 -3.46 -1.10 -4.31
CA PHE A 61 -4.69 -1.06 -5.13
C PHE A 61 -4.80 0.15 -6.06
N ASP A 62 -3.69 0.52 -6.70
CA ASP A 62 -3.61 1.60 -7.69
C ASP A 62 -4.13 2.95 -7.19
N LYS A 63 -3.96 3.21 -5.89
CA LYS A 63 -4.32 4.49 -5.27
C LYS A 63 -3.12 5.08 -4.55
N THR A 64 -3.10 6.40 -4.47
CA THR A 64 -2.15 7.09 -3.60
C THR A 64 -2.46 6.84 -2.13
N LEU A 65 -1.51 7.10 -1.24
CA LEU A 65 -1.77 7.02 0.21
C LEU A 65 -2.87 7.99 0.69
N CYS A 66 -3.08 9.11 -0.02
CA CYS A 66 -4.17 10.03 0.28
C CYS A 66 -5.50 9.65 -0.38
N GLY A 67 -5.57 8.50 -1.05
CA GLY A 67 -6.82 7.92 -1.58
C GLY A 67 -7.19 8.34 -3.00
N ILE A 68 -6.32 9.04 -3.73
CA ILE A 68 -6.57 9.39 -5.13
C ILE A 68 -6.38 8.15 -5.99
N ARG A 69 -7.30 7.93 -6.92
CA ARG A 69 -7.20 6.90 -7.95
C ARG A 69 -7.44 7.55 -9.31
N GLU A 70 -6.50 7.34 -10.22
CA GLU A 70 -6.55 7.87 -11.59
C GLU A 70 -6.39 6.72 -12.59
N ALA A 71 -6.99 6.86 -13.76
CA ALA A 71 -6.81 5.90 -14.83
C ALA A 71 -5.34 5.87 -15.27
N GLY A 72 -4.77 4.67 -15.39
CA GLY A 72 -3.37 4.51 -15.79
C GLY A 72 -2.36 4.91 -14.71
N MET A 73 -2.78 5.09 -13.45
CA MET A 73 -1.85 5.39 -12.36
C MET A 73 -0.89 4.22 -12.12
N SER A 74 0.40 4.53 -12.04
CA SER A 74 1.46 3.56 -11.79
C SER A 74 2.49 4.10 -10.79
N PRO A 75 3.29 3.22 -10.16
CA PRO A 75 4.48 3.65 -9.45
C PRO A 75 5.55 4.10 -10.46
N SER A 76 6.30 5.14 -10.11
CA SER A 76 7.49 5.56 -10.86
C SER A 76 8.75 4.79 -10.44
N ASP A 77 9.82 4.90 -11.22
CA ASP A 77 11.15 4.40 -10.85
C ASP A 77 11.83 5.19 -9.71
N HIS A 78 11.18 6.23 -9.18
CA HIS A 78 11.70 7.10 -8.13
C HIS A 78 10.94 6.90 -6.82
N TRP A 79 11.68 6.87 -5.72
CA TRP A 79 11.10 6.88 -4.38
C TRP A 79 10.37 8.18 -4.09
N TRP A 80 9.21 8.06 -3.46
CA TRP A 80 8.52 9.17 -2.84
C TRP A 80 9.18 9.49 -1.50
N LEU A 81 9.63 10.74 -1.35
CA LEU A 81 10.36 11.18 -0.17
C LEU A 81 9.48 12.14 0.66
N PRO A 82 9.04 11.74 1.87
CA PRO A 82 8.10 12.53 2.68
C PRO A 82 8.67 13.90 3.08
N GLU A 83 9.99 14.03 3.21
CA GLU A 83 10.66 15.26 3.64
C GLU A 83 10.79 16.31 2.53
N ARG A 84 10.50 15.96 1.26
CA ARG A 84 10.56 16.93 0.18
C ARG A 84 9.42 17.95 0.28
N GLU A 85 9.71 19.17 -0.16
CA GLU A 85 8.75 20.28 -0.17
C GLU A 85 7.54 19.98 -1.06
N ASP A 86 7.75 19.30 -2.19
CA ASP A 86 6.69 18.90 -3.12
C ASP A 86 5.87 17.70 -2.61
N ALA A 87 6.21 17.08 -1.47
CA ALA A 87 5.48 15.93 -0.96
C ALA A 87 4.07 16.32 -0.48
N CYS A 88 3.05 15.63 -1.00
CA CYS A 88 1.66 15.80 -0.58
C CYS A 88 1.52 15.63 0.93
N GLY A 89 1.00 16.66 1.62
CA GLY A 89 0.82 16.65 3.07
C GLY A 89 -0.06 15.50 3.56
N ALA A 90 -1.13 15.17 2.84
CA ALA A 90 -2.00 14.04 3.21
C ALA A 90 -1.29 12.68 3.07
N CYS A 91 -0.45 12.50 2.04
CA CYS A 91 0.41 11.32 1.93
C CYS A 91 1.44 11.25 3.07
N ARG A 92 2.01 12.39 3.47
CA ARG A 92 2.94 12.49 4.62
C ARG A 92 2.29 12.04 5.92
N GLU A 93 1.10 12.54 6.22
CA GLU A 93 0.37 12.13 7.43
C GLU A 93 -0.02 10.65 7.38
N ALA A 94 -0.52 10.16 6.25
CA ALA A 94 -0.82 8.74 6.09
C ALA A 94 0.43 7.86 6.28
N ALA A 95 1.56 8.24 5.69
CA ALA A 95 2.82 7.53 5.82
C ALA A 95 3.33 7.48 7.27
N ARG A 96 3.20 8.59 8.02
CA ARG A 96 3.51 8.67 9.46
C ARG A 96 2.62 7.73 10.28
N LEU A 97 1.31 7.77 10.05
CA LEU A 97 0.37 6.89 10.74
C LEU A 97 0.66 5.40 10.46
N ILE A 98 1.07 5.06 9.25
CA ILE A 98 1.49 3.69 8.90
C ILE A 98 2.81 3.34 9.61
N ASP A 99 3.78 4.26 9.62
CA ASP A 99 5.04 4.09 10.35
C ASP A 99 4.84 3.82 11.84
N ASP A 100 3.98 4.61 12.48
CA ASP A 100 3.70 4.51 13.92
C ASP A 100 3.08 3.16 14.32
N ARG A 101 2.37 2.51 13.39
CA ARG A 101 1.82 1.16 13.61
C ARG A 101 2.90 0.07 13.61
N TRP A 102 4.08 0.32 13.06
CA TRP A 102 5.17 -0.66 13.10
C TRP A 102 5.68 -0.80 14.54
N PRO A 103 5.62 -2.02 15.12
CA PRO A 103 6.12 -2.26 16.46
C PRO A 103 7.59 -1.85 16.56
N ARG A 104 7.99 -1.14 17.63
CA ARG A 104 9.38 -0.66 17.79
C ARG A 104 10.41 -1.78 17.70
N ALA A 105 10.11 -2.93 18.29
CA ALA A 105 10.96 -4.13 18.23
C ALA A 105 11.15 -4.67 16.81
N MET A 106 10.27 -4.30 15.87
CA MET A 106 10.27 -4.75 14.49
C MET A 106 10.99 -3.77 13.54
N ARG A 107 11.56 -2.67 14.04
CA ARG A 107 12.24 -1.64 13.22
C ARG A 107 13.74 -1.90 13.01
N GLY A 108 14.27 -3.05 13.45
CA GLY A 108 15.67 -3.46 13.30
C GLY A 108 15.88 -4.49 12.19
N GLU A 109 17.13 -4.67 11.75
CA GLU A 109 17.51 -5.57 10.64
C GLU A 109 17.17 -7.05 10.89
N ASP A 110 17.07 -7.48 12.15
CA ASP A 110 16.79 -8.87 12.55
C ASP A 110 15.30 -9.19 12.75
N ALA A 111 14.41 -8.26 12.42
CA ALA A 111 12.99 -8.35 12.71
C ALA A 111 12.25 -9.33 11.78
N ARG A 112 12.34 -10.63 12.05
CA ARG A 112 11.57 -11.68 11.35
C ARG A 112 10.26 -11.99 12.07
N VAL A 113 9.14 -12.00 11.34
CA VAL A 113 7.86 -12.55 11.84
C VAL A 113 7.57 -13.87 11.14
N SER A 114 7.57 -14.96 11.89
CA SER A 114 7.02 -16.24 11.44
C SER A 114 5.60 -16.38 11.97
N VAL A 115 4.60 -16.45 11.09
CA VAL A 115 3.23 -16.78 11.48
C VAL A 115 3.08 -18.30 11.41
N ALA A 116 3.14 -18.97 12.56
CA ALA A 116 2.80 -20.39 12.63
C ALA A 116 1.28 -20.54 12.59
N ARG A 117 0.77 -21.24 11.58
CA ARG A 117 -0.65 -21.63 11.51
C ARG A 117 -0.87 -22.81 12.46
N ARG A 118 -1.79 -22.68 13.43
CA ARG A 118 -2.36 -23.85 14.10
C ARG A 118 -3.31 -24.54 13.12
N LEU A 119 -3.06 -25.83 12.86
CA LEU A 119 -3.97 -26.71 12.15
C LEU A 119 -5.18 -27.05 13.02
#